data_AF-A0A183I2P7-F1
#
_entry.id   AF-A0A183I2P7-F1
#
_cell.length_a   1.000
_cell.length_b   1.000
_cell.length_c   1.000
_cell.angle_alpha   90.00
_cell.angle_beta   90.00
_cell.angle_gamma   90.00
#
_symmetry.space_group_name_H-M   'P 1'
#
loop_
_entity.id
_entity.type
_entity.pdbx_description
1 polymer ?
#
loop_
_entity_poly.entity_id
_entity_poly.type
_entity_poly.pdbx_seq_one_letter_code
_entity_poly.pdbx_strand_id
1 'polypeptide(L)'
;MLRRTILDWSIQTYSLQKVLILQLCAAAVVSVSRIYHPQHCSNDTDVIDHLLTEAALRHNRHKLPSRPVIVRIEMWIQEVTYVSELTQDFEIDLYVNEFWEDPALNYEVLLPCNGNLSFDHSIQEIIWIPNTCFINSKKALIHSSPFRNVFLMVFPNG
;
A
#
# COMPACT_ATOMS: atom_id res chain seq x y z
N MET A 1 -39.92 37.64 42.09
CA MET A 1 -40.23 36.41 41.32
C MET A 1 -39.74 36.55 39.87
N LEU A 2 -38.44 36.86 39.65
CA LEU A 2 -37.91 37.18 38.30
C LEU A 2 -36.55 36.53 37.99
N ARG A 3 -36.09 35.58 38.82
CA ARG A 3 -34.75 34.97 38.73
C ARG A 3 -34.74 33.57 38.12
N ARG A 4 -35.92 32.98 37.84
CA ARG A 4 -36.03 31.63 37.23
C ARG A 4 -36.07 31.67 35.69
N THR A 5 -36.65 32.71 35.09
CA THR A 5 -36.81 32.79 33.63
C THR A 5 -35.50 32.97 32.88
N ILE A 6 -34.55 33.76 33.39
CA ILE A 6 -33.29 34.08 32.67
C ILE A 6 -32.39 32.84 32.48
N LEU A 7 -32.35 31.94 33.46
CA LEU A 7 -31.60 30.68 33.36
C LEU A 7 -32.23 29.74 32.33
N ASP A 8 -33.57 29.64 32.28
CA ASP A 8 -34.28 28.84 31.29
C ASP A 8 -34.02 29.32 29.84
N TRP A 9 -34.03 30.63 29.59
CA TRP A 9 -33.69 31.20 28.27
C TRP A 9 -32.24 30.89 27.87
N SER A 10 -31.29 30.99 28.80
CA SER A 10 -29.88 30.69 28.50
C SER A 10 -29.70 29.21 28.14
N ILE A 11 -30.28 28.28 28.90
CA ILE A 11 -30.19 26.83 28.66
C ILE A 11 -30.86 26.44 27.33
N GLN A 12 -32.00 27.05 27.00
CA GLN A 12 -32.70 26.83 25.72
C GLN A 12 -31.84 27.27 24.52
N THR A 13 -31.16 28.43 24.62
CA THR A 13 -30.28 28.94 23.54
C THR A 13 -29.01 28.10 23.36
N TYR A 14 -28.38 27.62 24.44
CA TYR A 14 -27.23 26.71 24.38
C TYR A 14 -27.58 25.36 23.74
N SER A 15 -28.79 24.84 24.00
CA SER A 15 -29.26 23.58 23.41
C SER A 15 -29.46 23.72 21.89
N LEU A 16 -30.12 24.78 21.44
CA LEU A 16 -30.36 25.04 20.02
C LEU A 16 -29.06 25.26 19.23
N GLN A 17 -28.08 25.97 19.81
CA GLN A 17 -26.79 26.19 19.15
C GLN A 17 -25.98 24.88 18.99
N LYS A 18 -26.03 23.97 19.98
CA LYS A 18 -25.40 22.64 19.87
C LYS A 18 -26.07 21.75 18.82
N VAL A 19 -27.40 21.77 18.74
CA VAL A 19 -28.15 21.03 17.71
C VAL A 19 -27.81 21.54 16.32
N LEU A 20 -27.73 22.87 16.13
CA LEU A 20 -27.37 23.47 14.84
C LEU A 20 -25.94 23.10 14.41
N ILE A 21 -24.97 23.09 15.33
CA ILE A 21 -23.59 22.67 15.06
C ILE A 21 -23.53 21.18 14.69
N LEU A 22 -24.30 20.32 15.38
CA LEU A 22 -24.36 18.88 15.06
C LEU A 22 -24.95 18.64 13.66
N GLN A 23 -26.00 19.38 13.29
CA GLN A 23 -26.63 19.28 11.97
C GLN A 23 -25.72 19.80 10.84
N LEU A 24 -24.96 20.88 11.09
CA LEU A 24 -23.95 21.39 10.14
C LEU A 24 -22.78 20.40 9.97
N CYS A 25 -22.31 19.76 11.06
CA CYS A 25 -21.31 18.71 10.99
C CYS A 25 -21.84 17.48 10.24
N ALA A 26 -23.08 17.05 10.48
CA ALA A 26 -23.69 15.93 9.76
C ALA A 26 -23.83 16.21 8.26
N ALA A 27 -24.26 17.42 7.88
CA ALA A 27 -24.35 17.84 6.48
C ALA A 27 -22.97 17.89 5.80
N ALA A 28 -21.93 18.36 6.50
CA ALA A 28 -20.55 18.33 6.01
C ALA A 28 -20.05 16.89 5.80
N VAL A 29 -20.33 15.97 6.73
CA VAL A 29 -19.95 14.55 6.61
C VAL A 29 -20.67 13.85 5.46
N VAL A 30 -21.95 14.16 5.22
CA VAL A 30 -22.73 13.60 4.10
C VAL A 30 -22.26 14.13 2.74
N SER A 31 -21.76 15.36 2.67
CA SER A 31 -21.27 15.95 1.41
C SER A 31 -19.92 15.40 0.94
N VAL A 32 -19.13 14.78 1.82
CA VAL A 32 -17.78 14.26 1.51
C VAL A 32 -17.81 12.83 0.97
N SER A 33 -18.88 12.07 1.21
CA SER A 33 -19.03 10.68 0.73
C SER A 33 -19.90 10.57 -0.52
N ARG A 34 -19.77 11.51 -1.48
CA ARG A 34 -19.99 11.15 -2.88
C ARG A 34 -18.80 10.31 -3.32
N ILE A 35 -18.96 8.99 -3.24
CA ILE A 35 -18.14 8.05 -4.00
C ILE A 35 -18.27 8.49 -5.46
N TYR A 36 -17.26 9.19 -5.96
CA TYR A 36 -17.12 9.49 -7.36
C TYR A 36 -16.82 8.16 -8.04
N HIS A 37 -17.85 7.41 -8.40
CA HIS A 37 -17.68 6.24 -9.24
C HIS A 37 -17.51 6.80 -10.66
N PRO A 38 -16.30 6.80 -11.22
CA PRO A 38 -16.17 7.19 -12.61
C PRO A 38 -16.99 6.19 -13.43
N GLN A 39 -17.89 6.68 -14.28
CA GLN A 39 -18.69 5.82 -15.17
C GLN A 39 -17.82 5.09 -16.22
N HIS A 40 -16.52 5.33 -16.21
CA HIS A 40 -15.52 4.68 -17.02
C HIS A 40 -14.23 4.56 -16.23
N CYS A 41 -13.84 3.35 -15.86
CA CYS A 41 -12.55 3.01 -15.27
C CYS A 41 -11.81 2.08 -16.22
N SER A 42 -10.47 2.12 -16.21
CA SER A 42 -9.66 1.23 -17.06
C SER A 42 -9.67 -0.20 -16.53
N ASN A 43 -9.80 -1.16 -17.46
CA ASN A 43 -9.69 -2.57 -17.14
C ASN A 43 -8.23 -2.94 -16.82
N ASP A 44 -8.04 -4.01 -16.04
CA ASP A 44 -6.72 -4.50 -15.66
C ASP A 44 -5.84 -4.78 -16.89
N THR A 45 -6.38 -5.35 -17.97
CA THR A 45 -5.64 -5.62 -19.20
C THR A 45 -5.05 -4.34 -19.82
N ASP A 46 -5.82 -3.25 -19.84
CA ASP A 46 -5.40 -1.98 -20.42
C ASP A 46 -4.30 -1.33 -19.56
N VAL A 47 -4.44 -1.43 -18.24
CA VAL A 47 -3.43 -0.93 -17.29
C VAL A 47 -2.15 -1.76 -17.37
N ILE A 48 -2.27 -3.08 -17.46
CA ILE A 48 -1.12 -3.99 -17.59
C ILE A 48 -0.39 -3.73 -18.91
N ASP A 49 -1.10 -3.55 -20.03
CA ASP A 49 -0.48 -3.22 -21.31
C ASP A 49 0.25 -1.88 -21.25
N HIS A 50 -0.34 -0.85 -20.61
CA HIS A 50 0.36 0.42 -20.39
C HIS A 50 1.64 0.25 -19.56
N LEU A 51 1.61 -0.55 -18.49
CA LEU A 51 2.80 -0.80 -17.65
C LEU A 51 3.87 -1.63 -18.39
N LEU A 52 3.47 -2.63 -19.17
CA LEU A 52 4.38 -3.52 -19.88
C LEU A 52 4.92 -2.94 -21.19
N THR A 53 4.17 -2.06 -21.85
CA THR A 53 4.52 -1.52 -23.16
C THR A 53 5.07 -0.10 -23.03
N GLU A 54 4.35 0.81 -22.38
CA GLU A 54 4.77 2.22 -22.33
C GLU A 54 5.75 2.51 -21.19
N ALA A 55 5.47 2.00 -19.99
CA ALA A 55 6.35 2.20 -18.85
C ALA A 55 7.64 1.39 -19.02
N ALA A 56 7.58 0.13 -19.43
CA ALA A 56 8.78 -0.70 -19.66
C ALA A 56 9.73 -0.13 -20.74
N LEU A 57 9.23 0.50 -21.81
CA LEU A 57 10.08 1.13 -22.82
C LEU A 57 10.87 2.34 -22.29
N ARG A 58 10.33 3.02 -21.28
CA ARG A 58 10.96 4.20 -20.65
C ARG A 58 11.72 3.84 -19.38
N HIS A 59 11.40 2.70 -18.78
CA HIS A 59 11.96 2.24 -17.53
C HIS A 59 13.34 1.65 -17.76
N ASN A 60 14.30 2.08 -16.94
CA ASN A 60 15.61 1.48 -16.91
C ASN A 60 15.81 0.88 -15.53
N ARG A 61 15.70 -0.44 -15.43
CA ARG A 61 15.90 -1.19 -14.18
C ARG A 61 17.26 -0.97 -13.50
N HIS A 62 18.24 -0.39 -14.20
CA HIS A 62 19.56 -0.06 -13.63
C HIS A 62 19.62 1.35 -13.04
N LYS A 63 18.56 2.14 -13.22
CA LYS A 63 18.42 3.48 -12.64
C LYS A 63 17.51 3.41 -11.43
N LEU A 64 17.89 4.12 -10.37
CA LEU A 64 17.04 4.26 -9.20
C LEU A 64 15.73 5.00 -9.58
N PRO A 65 14.57 4.52 -9.10
CA PRO A 65 13.28 5.16 -9.39
C PRO A 65 13.18 6.57 -8.78
N SER A 66 13.76 6.76 -7.59
CA SER A 66 13.83 8.05 -6.90
C SER A 66 15.16 8.20 -6.15
N ARG A 67 15.45 9.41 -5.66
CA ARG A 67 16.62 9.69 -4.81
C ARG A 67 16.18 10.55 -3.62
N PRO A 68 16.08 9.99 -2.40
CA PRO A 68 16.31 8.59 -2.01
C PRO A 68 15.11 7.67 -2.33
N VAL A 69 15.36 6.36 -2.50
CA VAL A 69 14.31 5.33 -2.47
C VAL A 69 14.15 4.86 -1.02
N ILE A 70 12.94 4.97 -0.48
CA ILE A 70 12.63 4.44 0.85
C ILE A 70 12.06 3.03 0.67
N VAL A 71 12.78 2.04 1.18
CA VAL A 71 12.36 0.64 1.16
C VAL A 71 11.93 0.25 2.56
N ARG A 72 10.67 -0.13 2.73
CA ARG A 72 10.14 -0.70 3.97
C ARG A 72 10.17 -2.21 3.86
N ILE A 73 10.79 -2.85 4.84
CA ILE A 73 10.89 -4.31 4.91
C ILE A 73 10.04 -4.79 6.07
N GLU A 74 9.22 -5.80 5.82
CA GLU A 74 8.45 -6.52 6.83
C GLU A 74 8.86 -7.99 6.79
N MET A 75 9.07 -8.59 7.95
CA MET A 75 9.54 -9.97 8.06
C MET A 75 8.66 -10.76 9.02
N TRP A 76 8.28 -11.96 8.62
CA TRP A 76 7.53 -12.90 9.44
C TRP A 76 8.32 -14.19 9.57
N ILE A 77 8.65 -14.58 10.80
CA ILE A 77 9.30 -15.86 11.08
C ILE A 77 8.23 -16.93 11.07
N GLN A 78 8.37 -17.92 10.20
CA GLN A 78 7.50 -19.08 10.17
C GLN A 78 7.93 -20.10 11.22
N GLU A 79 9.20 -20.51 11.15
CA GLU A 79 9.79 -21.45 12.10
C GLU A 79 11.33 -21.33 12.17
N VAL A 80 11.88 -21.86 13.26
CA VAL A 80 13.32 -22.13 13.40
C VAL A 80 13.49 -23.64 13.28
N THR A 81 14.01 -24.10 12.15
CA THR A 81 14.04 -25.53 11.79
C THR A 81 15.18 -26.26 12.51
N TYR A 82 16.33 -25.62 12.67
CA TYR A 82 17.51 -26.24 13.28
C TYR A 82 18.36 -25.22 14.02
N VAL A 83 19.01 -25.67 15.10
CA VAL A 83 20.00 -24.89 15.86
C VAL A 83 21.17 -25.82 16.19
N SER A 84 22.39 -25.37 15.90
CA SER A 84 23.62 -26.09 16.19
C SER A 84 24.53 -25.28 17.11
N GLU A 85 24.81 -25.84 18.28
CA GLU A 85 25.79 -25.28 19.22
C GLU A 85 27.23 -25.47 18.72
N LEU A 86 27.50 -26.57 18.00
CA LEU A 86 28.84 -26.91 17.50
C LEU A 86 29.30 -25.96 16.39
N THR A 87 28.40 -25.63 15.46
CA THR A 87 28.69 -24.75 14.31
C THR A 87 28.22 -23.30 14.53
N GLN A 88 27.56 -23.05 15.67
CA GLN A 88 27.02 -21.75 16.08
C GLN A 88 26.13 -21.11 14.99
N ASP A 89 25.26 -21.92 14.40
CA ASP A 89 24.30 -21.47 13.38
C ASP A 89 22.91 -22.06 13.61
N PHE A 90 21.96 -21.49 12.89
CA PHE A 90 20.58 -21.90 12.90
C PHE A 90 19.99 -21.79 11.49
N GLU A 91 18.92 -22.52 11.26
CA GLU A 91 18.12 -22.48 10.03
C GLU A 91 16.74 -21.90 10.36
N ILE A 92 16.27 -20.95 9.54
CA ILE A 92 14.98 -20.30 9.69
C ILE A 92 14.24 -20.23 8.37
N ASP A 93 12.94 -20.47 8.44
CA ASP A 93 12.00 -20.22 7.36
C ASP A 93 11.23 -18.93 7.68
N LEU A 94 11.14 -18.04 6.69
CA LEU A 94 10.58 -16.71 6.87
C LEU A 94 9.89 -16.20 5.61
N TYR A 95 8.92 -15.30 5.79
CA TYR A 95 8.37 -14.46 4.73
C TYR A 95 9.00 -13.06 4.82
N VAL A 96 9.41 -12.51 3.68
CA VAL A 96 9.86 -11.13 3.54
C VAL A 96 8.91 -10.40 2.59
N ASN A 97 8.39 -9.27 3.03
CA ASN A 97 7.71 -8.31 2.18
C ASN A 97 8.57 -7.06 2.06
N GLU A 98 8.74 -6.57 0.84
CA GLU A 98 9.45 -5.34 0.54
C GLU A 98 8.49 -4.37 -0.12
N PHE A 99 8.43 -3.15 0.40
CA PHE A 99 7.59 -2.07 -0.13
C PHE A 99 8.50 -0.91 -0.52
N TRP A 100 8.40 -0.50 -1.77
CA TRP A 100 9.03 0.71 -2.29
C TRP A 100 8.05 1.40 -3.24
N GLU A 101 8.27 2.68 -3.49
CA GLU A 101 7.47 3.46 -4.42
C GLU A 101 8.29 3.70 -5.70
N ASP A 102 7.71 3.35 -6.86
CA ASP A 102 8.30 3.59 -8.17
C ASP A 102 7.38 4.48 -9.02
N PRO A 103 7.68 5.79 -9.16
CA PRO A 103 6.86 6.70 -9.96
C PRO A 103 6.70 6.30 -11.43
N ALA A 104 7.60 5.46 -11.97
CA ALA A 104 7.48 4.95 -13.34
C ALA A 104 6.35 3.91 -13.48
N LEU A 105 5.95 3.28 -12.38
CA LEU A 105 4.87 2.30 -12.33
C LEU A 105 3.53 2.91 -11.90
N ASN A 106 3.46 4.24 -11.73
CA ASN A 106 2.20 4.91 -11.39
C ASN A 106 1.22 4.84 -12.56
N TYR A 107 0.03 4.30 -12.29
CA TYR A 107 -1.07 4.15 -13.24
C TYR A 107 -2.37 4.82 -12.76
N GLU A 108 -2.30 5.65 -11.72
CA GLU A 108 -3.47 6.34 -11.16
C GLU A 108 -4.18 7.21 -12.21
N VAL A 109 -3.42 7.77 -13.16
CA VAL A 109 -3.94 8.57 -14.29
C VAL A 109 -4.93 7.78 -15.16
N LEU A 110 -4.81 6.45 -15.21
CA LEU A 110 -5.72 5.60 -15.97
C LEU A 110 -7.05 5.33 -15.26
N LEU A 111 -7.23 5.79 -14.00
CA LEU A 111 -8.43 5.53 -13.21
C LEU A 111 -8.78 4.02 -13.20
N PRO A 112 -7.89 3.17 -12.64
CA PRO A 112 -8.07 1.72 -12.67
C PRO A 112 -9.33 1.31 -11.93
N CYS A 113 -10.06 0.31 -12.43
CA CYS A 113 -11.21 -0.24 -11.71
C CYS A 113 -10.80 -0.94 -10.40
N ASN A 114 -9.61 -1.55 -10.40
CA ASN A 114 -9.04 -2.26 -9.27
C ASN A 114 -7.91 -1.45 -8.61
N GLY A 115 -7.85 -1.51 -7.28
CA GLY A 115 -6.85 -0.78 -6.49
C GLY A 115 -5.50 -1.49 -6.37
N ASN A 116 -5.30 -2.64 -6.99
CA ASN A 116 -4.03 -3.35 -7.06
C ASN A 116 -3.99 -4.25 -8.29
N LEU A 117 -2.78 -4.48 -8.80
CA LEU A 117 -2.51 -5.42 -9.87
C LEU A 117 -1.47 -6.43 -9.41
N SER A 118 -1.75 -7.69 -9.66
CA SER A 118 -0.88 -8.80 -9.30
C SER A 118 -0.15 -9.32 -10.54
N PHE A 119 1.15 -9.50 -10.43
CA PHE A 119 2.00 -9.91 -11.54
C PHE A 119 2.77 -11.18 -11.23
N ASP A 120 3.07 -11.93 -12.28
CA ASP A 120 3.99 -13.07 -12.21
C ASP A 120 5.44 -12.58 -12.08
N HIS A 121 6.34 -13.49 -11.68
CA HIS A 121 7.76 -13.23 -11.48
C HIS A 121 8.48 -12.66 -12.72
N SER A 122 7.94 -12.85 -13.93
CA SER A 122 8.52 -12.36 -15.18
C SER A 122 8.74 -10.83 -15.22
N ILE A 123 7.92 -10.05 -14.51
CA ILE A 123 8.08 -8.59 -14.45
C ILE A 123 9.34 -8.16 -13.68
N GLN A 124 9.86 -9.00 -12.79
CA GLN A 124 11.08 -8.69 -12.02
C GLN A 124 12.30 -8.47 -12.91
N GLU A 125 12.28 -8.97 -14.14
CA GLU A 125 13.37 -8.74 -15.10
C GLU A 125 13.34 -7.34 -15.71
N ILE A 126 12.17 -6.68 -15.67
CA ILE A 126 11.89 -5.41 -16.35
C ILE A 126 11.98 -4.23 -15.37
N ILE A 127 11.62 -4.43 -14.10
CA ILE A 127 11.59 -3.38 -13.09
C ILE A 127 12.86 -3.30 -12.24
N TRP A 128 13.09 -2.15 -11.63
CA TRP A 128 14.09 -2.02 -10.57
C TRP A 128 13.56 -2.71 -9.31
N ILE A 129 14.40 -3.53 -8.68
CA ILE A 129 14.17 -4.15 -7.38
C ILE A 129 15.29 -3.77 -6.42
N PRO A 130 15.01 -3.60 -5.12
CA PRO A 130 16.06 -3.33 -4.15
C PRO A 130 17.01 -4.52 -4.00
N ASN A 131 18.30 -4.23 -3.81
CA ASN A 131 19.31 -5.25 -3.56
C ASN A 131 19.40 -5.55 -2.06
N THR A 132 18.38 -6.23 -1.52
CA THR A 132 18.36 -6.63 -0.10
C THR A 132 19.18 -7.90 0.11
N CYS A 133 19.97 -7.95 1.19
CA CYS A 133 20.73 -9.15 1.55
C CYS A 133 20.80 -9.40 3.06
N PHE A 134 20.93 -10.66 3.45
CA PHE A 134 21.19 -11.07 4.83
C PHE A 134 22.69 -11.25 5.05
N ILE A 135 23.33 -10.23 5.66
CA ILE A 135 24.79 -10.14 5.81
C ILE A 135 25.40 -11.37 6.51
N ASN A 136 24.72 -11.91 7.51
CA ASN A 136 25.21 -13.04 8.32
C ASN A 136 24.66 -14.40 7.86
N SER A 137 24.07 -14.48 6.67
CA SER A 137 23.59 -15.76 6.14
C SER A 137 24.78 -16.59 5.63
N LYS A 138 24.86 -17.86 6.05
CA LYS A 138 25.77 -18.84 5.42
C LYS A 138 25.22 -19.29 4.07
N LYS A 139 23.90 -19.47 4.00
CA LYS A 139 23.11 -19.80 2.79
C LYS A 139 21.74 -19.16 2.93
N ALA A 140 21.17 -18.70 1.81
CA ALA A 140 19.80 -18.22 1.73
C ALA A 140 19.18 -18.76 0.43
N LEU A 141 17.98 -19.33 0.53
CA LEU A 141 17.28 -19.95 -0.59
C LEU A 141 15.84 -19.46 -0.62
N ILE A 142 15.32 -19.22 -1.82
CA ILE A 142 13.90 -18.92 -2.03
C ILE A 142 13.21 -20.22 -2.36
N HIS A 143 12.16 -20.59 -1.63
CA HIS A 143 11.38 -21.79 -1.90
C HIS A 143 10.78 -21.77 -3.32
N SER A 144 10.74 -22.93 -3.96
CA SER A 144 10.13 -23.10 -5.28
C SER A 144 9.40 -24.44 -5.37
N SER A 145 8.07 -24.42 -5.43
CA SER A 145 7.23 -25.60 -5.73
C SER A 145 5.75 -25.18 -5.90
N PRO A 146 5.11 -25.41 -7.06
CA PRO A 146 5.70 -25.77 -8.35
C PRO A 146 6.45 -24.62 -9.03
N PHE A 147 6.19 -23.38 -8.60
CA PHE A 147 6.84 -22.16 -9.09
C PHE A 147 7.64 -21.49 -7.97
N ARG A 148 8.52 -20.56 -8.33
CA ARG A 148 9.28 -19.76 -7.37
C ARG A 148 8.31 -18.94 -6.52
N ASN A 149 8.41 -19.03 -5.20
CA ASN A 149 7.48 -18.37 -4.28
C ASN A 149 7.84 -16.89 -4.10
N VAL A 150 7.64 -16.11 -5.15
CA VAL A 150 7.79 -14.65 -5.14
C VAL A 150 6.56 -14.06 -5.81
N PHE A 151 5.97 -13.07 -5.15
CA PHE A 151 4.76 -12.40 -5.60
C PHE A 151 5.03 -10.90 -5.72
N LEU A 152 4.58 -10.30 -6.82
CA LEU A 152 4.70 -8.87 -7.07
C LEU A 152 3.30 -8.27 -7.19
N MET A 153 3.06 -7.19 -6.46
CA MET A 153 1.83 -6.41 -6.53
C MET A 153 2.20 -4.94 -6.71
N VAL A 154 1.53 -4.27 -7.65
CA VAL A 154 1.73 -2.83 -7.92
C VAL A 154 0.43 -2.11 -7.58
N PHE A 155 0.55 -1.05 -6.79
CA PHE A 155 -0.56 -0.19 -6.41
C PHE A 155 -0.65 1.03 -7.36
N PRO A 156 -1.80 1.72 -7.45
CA PRO A 156 -1.98 2.82 -8.39
C PRO A 156 -0.94 3.94 -8.27
N ASN A 157 -0.40 4.15 -7.07
CA ASN A 157 0.61 5.17 -6.80
C ASN A 157 2.01 4.81 -7.33
N GLY A 158 2.22 3.56 -7.79
CA GLY A 158 3.52 3.02 -8.20
C GLY A 158 4.13 2.16 -7.12
#